data_AF-A0A8W8K8V8-F1
#
_entry.id   AF-A0A8W8K8V8-F1
#
_cell.length_a   1.000
_cell.length_b   1.000
_cell.length_c   1.000
_cell.angle_alpha   90.00
_cell.angle_beta   90.00
_cell.angle_gamma   90.00
#
_symmetry.space_group_name_H-M   'P 1'
#
loop_
_entity.id
_entity.type
_entity.pdbx_description
1 polymer ?
#
loop_
_entity_poly.entity_id
_entity_poly.type
_entity_poly.pdbx_seq_one_letter_code
_entity_poly.pdbx_strand_id
1 'polypeptide(L)'
;GPADILFVVDSSESADFNRSLDFMFNIIQNLSIGPDDFQIAMVTFSSNATLEFAFDEYRDNQSLFDAVNGVTPEYGPTFLTQALALAEQISSGTANGRRPSVPCYVVILTDGLATDVHEYVTQARLMQWRGVRMMGVGIGSSVSHIDLITLSSNIDDVFSPDNDDMLNTILRETSHQDCNDCILRKDSDIIFLVDVTQKGQELASVSRTMREISSFFSFGMNESRIGLMTYASNVTNQFSLTTHTDHNTLYPALSKFPQIDDDADMIYALRYVRDIGFAPSNGGRLDSRKIVVMYSSGNWSDFGTLHSEFKNLMSEGYHLFNVVTSYDEAKVNTLIGHFKPTYGIINAMTEDSQSVLETIAAEATYEICDKDIFIKRAI
;
A
#
# COMPACT_ATOMS: atom_id res chain seq x y z
N GLY A 1 5.65 19.18 -12.45
CA GLY A 1 6.60 20.31 -12.37
C GLY A 1 7.87 19.79 -11.73
N PRO A 2 8.92 20.60 -11.55
CA PRO A 2 10.17 20.12 -10.99
C PRO A 2 9.98 19.59 -9.57
N ALA A 3 10.69 18.52 -9.22
CA ALA A 3 10.77 17.98 -7.87
C ALA A 3 12.14 17.31 -7.61
N ASP A 4 12.59 17.34 -6.37
CA ASP A 4 13.72 16.55 -5.89
C ASP A 4 13.19 15.30 -5.18
N ILE A 5 13.61 14.11 -5.58
CA ILE A 5 13.16 12.84 -4.99
C ILE A 5 14.38 12.05 -4.50
N LEU A 6 14.50 11.87 -3.19
CA LEU A 6 15.51 11.02 -2.58
C LEU A 6 14.90 9.66 -2.26
N PHE A 7 15.37 8.62 -2.93
CA PHE A 7 15.03 7.25 -2.57
C PHE A 7 15.96 6.75 -1.47
N VAL A 8 15.40 6.20 -0.41
CA VAL A 8 16.11 5.52 0.69
C VAL A 8 15.74 4.05 0.59
N VAL A 9 16.64 3.26 0.03
CA VAL A 9 16.38 1.90 -0.48
C VAL A 9 17.01 0.86 0.41
N ASP A 10 16.17 -0.02 0.96
CA ASP A 10 16.61 -1.18 1.72
C ASP A 10 17.31 -2.20 0.82
N SER A 11 18.53 -2.56 1.19
CA SER A 11 19.42 -3.48 0.47
C SER A 11 19.82 -4.69 1.32
N SER A 12 19.10 -4.93 2.42
CA SER A 12 19.29 -6.05 3.34
C SER A 12 19.07 -7.41 2.67
N GLU A 13 18.07 -7.52 1.79
CA GLU A 13 17.67 -8.75 1.11
C GLU A 13 17.62 -8.60 -0.43
N SER A 14 18.15 -9.59 -1.15
CA SER A 14 18.30 -9.53 -2.62
C SER A 14 16.99 -9.39 -3.40
N ALA A 15 15.94 -10.13 -3.03
CA ALA A 15 14.68 -10.12 -3.75
C ALA A 15 13.96 -8.78 -3.62
N ASP A 16 13.98 -8.23 -2.41
CA ASP A 16 13.35 -6.95 -2.07
C ASP A 16 14.12 -5.77 -2.65
N PHE A 17 15.45 -5.85 -2.66
CA PHE A 17 16.28 -4.87 -3.36
C PHE A 17 15.95 -4.81 -4.86
N ASN A 18 15.88 -5.96 -5.53
CA ASN A 18 15.50 -5.99 -6.96
C ASN A 18 14.10 -5.40 -7.21
N ARG A 19 13.13 -5.70 -6.33
CA ARG A 19 11.79 -5.12 -6.43
C ARG A 19 11.78 -3.60 -6.22
N SER A 20 12.65 -3.10 -5.35
CA SER A 20 12.85 -1.66 -5.14
C SER A 20 13.44 -1.00 -6.39
N LEU A 21 14.41 -1.64 -7.04
CA LEU A 21 14.96 -1.16 -8.31
C LEU A 21 13.90 -1.16 -9.42
N ASP A 22 13.09 -2.23 -9.55
CA ASP A 22 11.99 -2.31 -10.51
C ASP A 22 10.98 -1.16 -10.31
N PHE A 23 10.62 -0.88 -9.05
CA PHE A 23 9.78 0.27 -8.73
C PHE A 23 10.44 1.59 -9.13
N MET A 24 11.71 1.80 -8.79
CA MET A 24 12.44 3.01 -9.19
C MET A 24 12.52 3.16 -10.72
N PHE A 25 12.73 2.07 -11.47
CA PHE A 25 12.70 2.09 -12.93
C PHE A 25 11.32 2.51 -13.46
N ASN A 26 10.24 2.01 -12.86
CA ASN A 26 8.88 2.42 -13.19
C ASN A 26 8.63 3.91 -12.94
N ILE A 27 9.26 4.50 -11.92
CA ILE A 27 9.20 5.94 -11.68
C ILE A 27 10.04 6.70 -12.71
N ILE A 28 11.31 6.33 -12.90
CA ILE A 28 12.26 7.01 -13.77
C ILE A 28 11.76 7.05 -15.22
N GLN A 29 11.17 5.97 -15.72
CA GLN A 29 10.65 5.95 -17.10
C GLN A 29 9.49 6.92 -17.34
N ASN A 30 8.77 7.31 -16.28
CA ASN A 30 7.59 8.19 -16.36
C ASN A 30 7.90 9.64 -15.97
N LEU A 31 9.10 9.92 -15.45
CA LEU A 31 9.54 11.28 -15.10
C LEU A 31 10.49 11.85 -16.15
N SER A 32 10.40 13.15 -16.41
CA SER A 32 11.42 13.84 -17.20
C SER A 32 12.57 14.24 -16.28
N ILE A 33 13.71 13.57 -16.39
CA ILE A 33 14.88 13.80 -15.53
C ILE A 33 15.73 14.94 -16.08
N GLY A 34 16.09 15.89 -15.23
CA GLY A 34 16.95 17.00 -15.61
C GLY A 34 17.04 18.12 -14.57
N PRO A 35 18.01 19.06 -14.74
CA PRO A 35 18.25 20.13 -13.77
C PRO A 35 17.07 21.08 -13.57
N ASP A 36 16.21 21.22 -14.58
CA ASP A 36 15.02 22.09 -14.58
C ASP A 36 13.70 21.32 -14.40
N ASP A 37 13.74 19.99 -14.24
CA ASP A 37 12.55 19.16 -14.01
C ASP A 37 12.78 18.22 -12.80
N PHE A 38 12.67 16.90 -12.93
CA PHE A 38 12.87 15.99 -11.80
C PHE A 38 14.35 15.66 -11.58
N GLN A 39 14.80 15.70 -10.32
CA GLN A 39 16.13 15.27 -9.89
C GLN A 39 16.00 14.14 -8.89
N ILE A 40 16.84 13.12 -9.01
CA ILE A 40 16.77 11.90 -8.19
C ILE A 40 18.10 11.67 -7.49
N ALA A 41 18.04 11.41 -6.20
CA ALA A 41 19.15 10.92 -5.39
C ALA A 41 18.80 9.53 -4.84
N MET A 42 19.82 8.73 -4.51
CA MET A 42 19.62 7.40 -3.94
C MET A 42 20.58 7.16 -2.78
N VAL A 43 20.01 6.74 -1.66
CA VAL A 43 20.71 6.15 -0.53
C VAL A 43 20.32 4.69 -0.44
N THR A 44 21.29 3.79 -0.39
CA THR A 44 21.06 2.39 -0.01
C THR A 44 21.32 2.22 1.48
N PHE A 45 20.66 1.25 2.10
CA PHE A 45 21.00 0.88 3.47
C PHE A 45 20.85 -0.61 3.76
N SER A 46 21.69 -1.11 4.65
CA SER A 46 21.51 -2.35 5.40
C SER A 46 22.18 -2.15 6.77
N SER A 47 23.39 -2.72 6.97
CA SER A 47 24.25 -2.48 8.13
C SER A 47 24.80 -1.05 8.15
N ASN A 48 24.97 -0.46 6.98
CA ASN A 48 25.44 0.90 6.78
C ASN A 48 24.48 1.63 5.83
N ALA A 49 24.57 2.95 5.79
CA ALA A 49 23.88 3.77 4.79
C ALA A 49 24.89 4.38 3.83
N THR A 50 24.66 4.24 2.53
CA THR A 50 25.55 4.69 1.47
C THR A 50 24.81 5.63 0.53
N LEU A 51 25.39 6.81 0.27
CA LEU A 51 24.93 7.68 -0.80
C LEU A 51 25.47 7.13 -2.11
N GLU A 52 24.59 6.55 -2.94
CA GLU A 52 24.95 6.03 -4.25
C GLU A 52 25.18 7.17 -5.24
N PHE A 53 24.27 8.16 -5.23
CA PHE A 53 24.37 9.36 -6.04
C PHE A 53 23.50 10.51 -5.53
N ALA A 54 23.96 11.74 -5.75
CA ALA A 54 23.30 12.98 -5.33
C ALA A 54 22.30 13.52 -6.38
N PHE A 55 21.48 14.51 -6.02
CA PHE A 55 20.40 15.03 -6.87
C PHE A 55 20.87 15.62 -8.21
N ASP A 56 22.06 16.24 -8.22
CA ASP A 56 22.59 16.96 -9.38
C ASP A 56 23.61 16.15 -10.21
N GLU A 57 23.78 14.87 -9.89
CA GLU A 57 24.75 13.98 -10.52
C GLU A 57 24.31 13.51 -11.91
N TYR A 58 23.05 13.06 -12.05
CA TYR A 58 22.47 12.59 -13.30
C TYR A 58 21.45 13.60 -13.85
N ARG A 59 21.44 13.79 -15.18
CA ARG A 59 20.70 14.88 -15.84
C ARG A 59 19.79 14.43 -16.97
N ASP A 60 19.66 13.12 -17.16
CA ASP A 60 18.79 12.50 -18.15
C ASP A 60 18.39 11.10 -17.68
N ASN A 61 17.30 10.59 -18.23
CA ASN A 61 16.75 9.29 -17.84
C ASN A 61 17.72 8.13 -18.08
N GLN A 62 18.49 8.16 -19.16
CA GLN A 62 19.37 7.04 -19.52
C GLN A 62 20.55 6.93 -18.56
N SER A 63 21.23 8.06 -18.27
CA SER A 63 22.35 8.06 -17.33
C SER A 63 21.92 7.69 -15.91
N LEU A 64 20.75 8.16 -15.47
CA LEU A 64 20.18 7.76 -14.18
C LEU A 64 19.80 6.28 -14.16
N PHE A 65 19.20 5.76 -15.24
CA PHE A 65 18.85 4.34 -15.36
C PHE A 65 20.10 3.45 -15.24
N ASP A 66 21.17 3.79 -15.95
CA ASP A 66 22.43 3.06 -15.90
C ASP A 66 23.06 3.09 -14.50
N ALA A 67 22.92 4.22 -13.78
CA ALA A 67 23.39 4.36 -12.41
C ALA A 67 22.63 3.45 -11.45
N VAL A 68 21.29 3.46 -11.50
CA VAL A 68 20.44 2.59 -10.66
C VAL A 68 20.73 1.12 -10.93
N ASN A 69 20.88 0.73 -12.19
CA ASN A 69 21.22 -0.64 -12.58
C ASN A 69 22.64 -1.07 -12.15
N GLY A 70 23.53 -0.12 -11.87
CA GLY A 70 24.88 -0.36 -11.40
C GLY A 70 24.99 -0.57 -9.87
N VAL A 71 23.94 -0.27 -9.11
CA VAL A 71 23.97 -0.38 -7.65
C VAL A 71 23.90 -1.84 -7.21
N THR A 72 24.77 -2.22 -6.27
CA THR A 72 24.82 -3.57 -5.71
C THR A 72 24.38 -3.57 -4.24
N PRO A 73 23.55 -4.52 -3.80
CA PRO A 73 23.12 -4.58 -2.41
C PRO A 73 24.26 -4.98 -1.46
N GLU A 74 24.30 -4.40 -0.27
CA GLU A 74 25.31 -4.72 0.77
C GLU A 74 24.96 -6.01 1.54
N TYR A 75 23.66 -6.34 1.64
CA TYR A 75 23.10 -7.39 2.50
C TYR A 75 23.36 -7.17 4.00
N GLY A 76 22.49 -7.70 4.85
CA GLY A 76 22.68 -7.66 6.31
C GLY A 76 21.46 -7.13 7.06
N PRO A 77 21.59 -6.77 8.35
CA PRO A 77 20.51 -6.17 9.13
C PRO A 77 19.99 -4.87 8.52
N THR A 78 18.77 -4.47 8.88
CA THR A 78 18.11 -3.28 8.36
C THR A 78 18.24 -2.14 9.38
N PHE A 79 19.30 -1.31 9.30
CA PHE A 79 19.53 -0.18 10.21
C PHE A 79 19.02 1.14 9.63
N LEU A 80 17.76 1.44 9.89
CA LEU A 80 17.06 2.57 9.29
C LEU A 80 17.49 3.92 9.89
N THR A 81 17.96 3.95 11.14
CA THR A 81 18.35 5.21 11.80
C THR A 81 19.50 5.90 11.07
N GLN A 82 20.51 5.14 10.65
CA GLN A 82 21.65 5.69 9.91
C GLN A 82 21.22 6.19 8.52
N ALA A 83 20.34 5.44 7.86
CA ALA A 83 19.79 5.80 6.56
C ALA A 83 19.02 7.12 6.63
N LEU A 84 18.15 7.31 7.64
CA LEU A 84 17.41 8.56 7.79
C LEU A 84 18.27 9.72 8.27
N ALA A 85 19.32 9.48 9.06
CA ALA A 85 20.28 10.53 9.40
C ALA A 85 21.04 11.03 8.16
N LEU A 86 21.47 10.11 7.28
CA LEU A 86 22.11 10.47 6.01
C LEU A 86 21.11 11.14 5.05
N ALA A 87 19.88 10.63 4.97
CA ALA A 87 18.82 11.23 4.17
C ALA A 87 18.48 12.64 4.64
N GLU A 88 18.47 12.89 5.96
CA GLU A 88 18.29 14.23 6.54
C GLU A 88 19.42 15.17 6.10
N GLN A 89 20.67 14.72 6.15
CA GLN A 89 21.81 15.52 5.69
C GLN A 89 21.73 15.85 4.18
N ILE A 90 21.34 14.88 3.36
CA ILE A 90 21.21 15.05 1.90
C ILE A 90 20.04 15.96 1.56
N SER A 91 18.90 15.68 2.16
CA SER A 91 17.65 16.36 1.88
C SER A 91 17.50 17.67 2.62
N SER A 92 18.40 18.11 3.50
CA SER A 92 18.25 19.39 4.23
C SER A 92 19.08 20.54 3.67
N GLY A 93 20.16 20.26 2.93
CA GLY A 93 21.10 21.26 2.44
C GLY A 93 21.33 21.21 0.93
N THR A 94 21.93 22.25 0.38
CA THR A 94 22.19 22.36 -1.07
C THR A 94 23.47 21.65 -1.52
N ALA A 95 24.22 21.04 -0.59
CA ALA A 95 25.52 20.44 -0.87
C ALA A 95 25.45 19.21 -1.79
N ASN A 96 24.29 18.54 -1.84
CA ASN A 96 24.03 17.36 -2.65
C ASN A 96 23.05 17.65 -3.79
N GLY A 97 23.00 18.89 -4.26
CA GLY A 97 22.15 19.29 -5.39
C GLY A 97 20.71 19.66 -5.07
N ARG A 98 20.24 19.54 -3.81
CA ARG A 98 18.87 19.94 -3.42
C ARG A 98 18.60 21.38 -3.80
N ARG A 99 17.45 21.62 -4.43
CA ARG A 99 16.94 22.92 -4.86
C ARG A 99 15.95 23.48 -3.80
N PRO A 100 16.30 24.54 -3.05
CA PRO A 100 15.46 25.01 -1.94
C PRO A 100 14.05 25.50 -2.31
N SER A 101 13.84 25.93 -3.57
CA SER A 101 12.56 26.42 -4.08
C SER A 101 11.72 25.34 -4.77
N VAL A 102 12.18 24.10 -4.76
CA VAL A 102 11.54 22.96 -5.44
C VAL A 102 11.04 21.98 -4.36
N PRO A 103 9.83 21.39 -4.52
CA PRO A 103 9.36 20.35 -3.61
C PRO A 103 10.37 19.20 -3.48
N CYS A 104 10.64 18.77 -2.24
CA CYS A 104 11.55 17.68 -1.95
C CYS A 104 10.78 16.53 -1.32
N TYR A 105 10.92 15.34 -1.89
CA TYR A 105 10.33 14.10 -1.42
C TYR A 105 11.42 13.16 -0.95
N VAL A 106 11.19 12.47 0.16
CA VAL A 106 12.01 11.34 0.60
C VAL A 106 11.10 10.12 0.59
N VAL A 107 11.45 9.15 -0.26
CA VAL A 107 10.70 7.91 -0.46
C VAL A 107 11.48 6.79 0.17
N ILE A 108 10.94 6.18 1.22
CA ILE A 108 11.57 5.05 1.91
C ILE A 108 11.03 3.75 1.31
N LEU A 109 11.88 2.93 0.72
CA LEU A 109 11.53 1.60 0.21
C LEU A 109 12.11 0.57 1.15
N THR A 110 11.25 -0.12 1.90
CA THR A 110 11.67 -1.11 2.90
C THR A 110 10.54 -2.10 3.14
N ASP A 111 10.91 -3.28 3.62
CA ASP A 111 9.96 -4.25 4.19
C ASP A 111 9.61 -3.92 5.64
N GLY A 112 9.97 -2.74 6.15
CA GLY A 112 9.47 -2.16 7.40
C GLY A 112 10.09 -2.72 8.68
N LEU A 113 11.00 -3.70 8.62
CA LEU A 113 11.63 -4.26 9.81
C LEU A 113 12.91 -3.49 10.16
N ALA A 114 12.78 -2.26 10.68
CA ALA A 114 13.92 -1.58 11.28
C ALA A 114 14.40 -2.37 12.52
N THR A 115 15.64 -2.86 12.47
CA THR A 115 16.24 -3.66 13.56
C THR A 115 16.84 -2.79 14.67
N ASP A 116 16.85 -1.47 14.48
CA ASP A 116 17.38 -0.46 15.39
C ASP A 116 16.28 0.43 16.02
N VAL A 117 16.52 0.87 17.26
CA VAL A 117 15.51 1.50 18.13
C VAL A 117 15.18 2.93 17.69
N HIS A 118 13.89 3.33 17.84
CA HIS A 118 13.12 4.58 17.63
C HIS A 118 13.76 5.96 17.26
N GLU A 119 15.06 6.14 17.09
CA GLU A 119 15.67 7.43 16.74
C GLU A 119 15.33 7.87 15.29
N TYR A 120 15.02 6.93 14.40
CA TYR A 120 14.61 7.19 13.03
C TYR A 120 13.36 8.09 12.94
N VAL A 121 12.43 8.01 13.90
CA VAL A 121 11.22 8.85 13.91
C VAL A 121 11.59 10.33 14.08
N THR A 122 12.61 10.62 14.88
CA THR A 122 13.07 12.01 15.09
C THR A 122 13.61 12.60 13.80
N GLN A 123 14.35 11.81 13.01
CA GLN A 123 14.88 12.25 11.71
C GLN A 123 13.77 12.50 10.70
N ALA A 124 12.80 11.59 10.61
CA ALA A 124 11.61 11.77 9.78
C ALA A 124 10.86 13.06 10.13
N ARG A 125 10.59 13.31 11.43
CA ARG A 125 9.92 14.54 11.88
C ARG A 125 10.73 15.80 11.61
N LEU A 126 12.05 15.73 11.72
CA LEU A 126 12.93 16.86 11.39
C LEU A 126 12.88 17.21 9.89
N MET A 127 12.95 16.21 9.01
CA MET A 127 12.79 16.39 7.57
C MET A 127 11.43 17.00 7.23
N GLN A 128 10.36 16.46 7.82
CA GLN A 128 8.99 16.98 7.66
C GLN A 128 8.87 18.45 8.08
N TRP A 129 9.45 18.81 9.23
CA TRP A 129 9.46 20.20 9.70
C TRP A 129 10.22 21.15 8.76
N ARG A 130 11.22 20.62 8.01
CA ARG A 130 11.98 21.35 6.98
C ARG A 130 11.30 21.34 5.60
N GLY A 131 10.03 20.95 5.53
CA GLY A 131 9.24 20.94 4.30
C GLY A 131 9.61 19.82 3.32
N VAL A 132 10.28 18.77 3.80
CA VAL A 132 10.47 17.54 3.02
C VAL A 132 9.26 16.65 3.22
N ARG A 133 8.65 16.18 2.13
CA ARG A 133 7.54 15.24 2.21
C ARG A 133 8.08 13.81 2.29
N MET A 134 7.72 13.11 3.35
CA MET A 134 8.12 11.72 3.58
C MET A 134 7.03 10.78 3.08
N MET A 135 7.41 9.79 2.27
CA MET A 135 6.52 8.75 1.74
C MET A 135 7.13 7.37 1.99
N GLY A 136 6.29 6.40 2.36
CA GLY A 136 6.70 5.01 2.55
C GLY A 136 6.25 4.12 1.40
N VAL A 137 7.11 3.22 0.94
CA VAL A 137 6.77 2.18 -0.05
C VAL A 137 7.10 0.82 0.56
N GLY A 138 6.07 0.01 0.74
CA GLY A 138 6.20 -1.31 1.36
C GLY A 138 6.73 -2.37 0.40
N ILE A 139 7.96 -2.84 0.59
CA ILE A 139 8.61 -3.86 -0.25
C ILE A 139 8.51 -5.26 0.39
N GLY A 140 8.62 -6.34 -0.39
CA GLY A 140 8.79 -7.70 0.15
C GLY A 140 7.54 -8.34 0.70
N SER A 141 7.60 -9.16 1.77
CA SER A 141 6.45 -9.79 2.48
C SER A 141 6.20 -9.34 3.93
N SER A 142 7.13 -8.60 4.54
CA SER A 142 7.14 -8.37 6.00
C SER A 142 6.87 -6.93 6.45
N VAL A 143 6.16 -6.13 5.63
CA VAL A 143 6.00 -4.66 5.80
C VAL A 143 5.26 -4.29 7.06
N SER A 144 6.00 -3.64 7.98
CA SER A 144 5.41 -2.82 9.04
C SER A 144 4.81 -1.54 8.46
N HIS A 145 3.51 -1.57 8.19
CA HIS A 145 2.80 -0.40 7.69
C HIS A 145 2.71 0.70 8.75
N ILE A 146 2.64 0.36 10.04
CA ILE A 146 2.69 1.35 11.14
C ILE A 146 3.99 2.12 11.09
N ASP A 147 5.13 1.45 10.90
CA ASP A 147 6.41 2.14 10.85
C ASP A 147 6.49 3.06 9.63
N LEU A 148 6.00 2.60 8.46
CA LEU A 148 5.89 3.45 7.28
C LEU A 148 4.97 4.66 7.50
N ILE A 149 3.80 4.48 8.11
CA ILE A 149 2.87 5.57 8.45
C ILE A 149 3.54 6.54 9.43
N THR A 150 4.22 6.00 10.44
CA THR A 150 4.92 6.77 11.47
C THR A 150 6.00 7.65 10.85
N LEU A 151 6.70 7.15 9.84
CA LEU A 151 7.74 7.85 9.09
C LEU A 151 7.18 8.82 8.05
N SER A 152 5.97 8.58 7.57
CA SER A 152 5.35 9.35 6.49
C SER A 152 4.79 10.70 6.97
N SER A 153 4.63 11.63 6.02
CA SER A 153 4.08 12.96 6.27
C SER A 153 2.58 12.92 6.55
N ASN A 154 1.85 12.06 5.83
CA ASN A 154 0.43 11.81 6.02
C ASN A 154 0.17 10.30 6.14
N ILE A 155 -0.98 9.93 6.71
CA ILE A 155 -1.39 8.52 6.80
C ILE A 155 -1.60 7.89 5.41
N ASP A 156 -1.99 8.70 4.42
CA ASP A 156 -2.19 8.28 3.03
C ASP A 156 -0.88 8.27 2.20
N ASP A 157 0.27 8.65 2.78
CA ASP A 157 1.57 8.67 2.09
C ASP A 157 2.33 7.32 2.17
N VAL A 158 1.58 6.22 2.33
CA VAL A 158 2.09 4.85 2.30
C VAL A 158 1.56 4.15 1.07
N PHE A 159 2.47 3.61 0.26
CA PHE A 159 2.19 3.13 -1.08
C PHE A 159 2.68 1.70 -1.31
N SER A 160 2.08 1.05 -2.30
CA SER A 160 2.53 -0.25 -2.82
C SER A 160 3.44 -0.04 -4.03
N PRO A 161 4.51 -0.86 -4.19
CA PRO A 161 5.35 -0.83 -5.38
C PRO A 161 4.63 -1.36 -6.64
N ASP A 162 3.44 -1.92 -6.49
CA ASP A 162 2.69 -2.56 -7.59
C ASP A 162 1.73 -1.62 -8.32
N ASN A 163 1.70 -0.33 -7.95
CA ASN A 163 0.87 0.68 -8.58
C ASN A 163 1.59 2.03 -8.69
N ASP A 164 0.97 2.97 -9.41
CA ASP A 164 1.53 4.29 -9.69
C ASP A 164 1.03 5.37 -8.70
N ASP A 165 0.38 5.00 -7.58
CA ASP A 165 -0.30 5.97 -6.69
C ASP A 165 0.68 7.00 -6.11
N MET A 166 1.88 6.57 -5.71
CA MET A 166 2.93 7.46 -5.22
C MET A 166 3.37 8.44 -6.32
N LEU A 167 3.61 7.93 -7.54
CA LEU A 167 4.02 8.74 -8.68
C LEU A 167 2.95 9.78 -9.01
N ASN A 168 1.69 9.34 -9.07
CA ASN A 168 0.55 10.20 -9.36
C ASN A 168 0.43 11.30 -8.29
N THR A 169 0.63 10.97 -7.01
CA THR A 169 0.65 11.93 -5.90
C THR A 169 1.70 13.02 -6.12
N ILE A 170 2.94 12.63 -6.42
CA ILE A 170 4.03 13.57 -6.69
C ILE A 170 3.71 14.41 -7.94
N LEU A 171 3.20 13.80 -9.01
CA LEU A 171 2.87 14.50 -10.25
C LEU A 171 1.76 15.52 -10.06
N ARG A 172 0.68 15.16 -9.36
CA ARG A 172 -0.42 16.06 -9.04
C ARG A 172 0.07 17.26 -8.24
N GLU A 173 0.87 17.02 -7.21
CA GLU A 173 1.32 18.08 -6.31
C GLU A 173 2.37 19.01 -6.91
N THR A 174 3.16 18.47 -7.83
CA THR A 174 4.15 19.25 -8.58
C THR A 174 3.55 19.84 -9.86
N SER A 175 2.30 19.50 -10.20
CA SER A 175 1.63 20.01 -11.39
C SER A 175 1.38 21.51 -11.29
N HIS A 176 1.33 22.18 -12.44
CA HIS A 176 0.89 23.57 -12.46
C HIS A 176 -0.59 23.67 -12.08
N GLN A 177 -1.00 24.78 -11.46
CA GLN A 177 -2.40 24.98 -11.03
C GLN A 177 -3.45 24.83 -12.14
N ASP A 178 -3.04 25.02 -13.41
CA ASP A 178 -3.92 24.87 -14.57
C ASP A 178 -3.95 23.44 -15.14
N CYS A 179 -3.19 22.52 -14.54
CA CYS A 179 -3.14 21.10 -14.91
C CYS A 179 -4.21 20.33 -14.13
N ASN A 180 -5.26 19.89 -14.82
CA ASN A 180 -6.32 19.06 -14.23
C ASN A 180 -6.18 17.58 -14.62
N ASP A 181 -5.00 17.18 -15.08
CA ASP A 181 -4.79 15.86 -15.66
C ASP A 181 -4.72 14.75 -14.60
N CYS A 182 -4.56 15.09 -13.31
CA CYS A 182 -4.61 14.15 -12.19
C CYS A 182 -5.72 14.52 -11.19
N ILE A 183 -6.54 13.55 -10.79
CA ILE A 183 -7.66 13.73 -9.87
C ILE A 183 -7.49 12.81 -8.66
N LEU A 184 -7.57 13.40 -7.46
CA LEU A 184 -7.69 12.63 -6.22
C LEU A 184 -9.04 11.95 -6.14
N ARG A 185 -9.03 10.63 -5.97
CA ARG A 185 -10.23 9.84 -5.74
C ARG A 185 -10.24 9.29 -4.33
N LYS A 186 -11.42 9.39 -3.71
CA LYS A 186 -11.71 8.85 -2.36
C LYS A 186 -12.81 7.80 -2.41
N ASP A 187 -13.14 7.36 -3.61
CA ASP A 187 -14.33 6.58 -3.84
C ASP A 187 -13.91 5.16 -4.23
N SER A 188 -14.00 4.30 -3.21
CA SER A 188 -13.62 2.89 -3.27
C SER A 188 -14.84 2.03 -3.05
N ASP A 189 -14.95 0.94 -3.80
CA ASP A 189 -15.92 -0.10 -3.54
C ASP A 189 -15.22 -1.18 -2.73
N ILE A 190 -15.78 -1.51 -1.57
CA ILE A 190 -15.19 -2.41 -0.59
C ILE A 190 -16.14 -3.56 -0.34
N ILE A 191 -15.66 -4.80 -0.45
CA ILE A 191 -16.42 -5.99 -0.09
C ILE A 191 -15.76 -6.67 1.09
N PHE A 192 -16.51 -6.77 2.20
CA PHE A 192 -16.19 -7.69 3.28
C PHE A 192 -16.62 -9.09 2.86
N LEU A 193 -15.67 -10.03 2.81
CA LEU A 193 -15.91 -11.43 2.49
C LEU A 193 -15.64 -12.30 3.73
N VAL A 194 -16.68 -12.72 4.43
CA VAL A 194 -16.58 -13.32 5.77
C VAL A 194 -16.82 -14.82 5.75
N ASP A 195 -15.83 -15.59 6.21
CA ASP A 195 -15.97 -17.01 6.52
C ASP A 195 -16.90 -17.18 7.74
N VAL A 196 -18.09 -17.73 7.52
CA VAL A 196 -19.12 -17.94 8.56
C VAL A 196 -19.11 -19.36 9.14
N THR A 197 -18.10 -20.15 8.82
CA THR A 197 -17.83 -21.44 9.49
C THR A 197 -17.18 -21.23 10.87
N GLN A 198 -16.57 -20.06 11.06
CA GLN A 198 -16.06 -19.54 12.33
C GLN A 198 -17.18 -19.41 13.39
N LYS A 199 -16.83 -19.51 14.68
CA LYS A 199 -17.83 -19.51 15.76
C LYS A 199 -17.43 -18.63 16.95
N GLY A 200 -18.43 -18.14 17.67
CA GLY A 200 -18.25 -17.45 18.95
C GLY A 200 -17.37 -16.20 18.85
N GLN A 201 -16.22 -16.24 19.53
CA GLN A 201 -15.32 -15.09 19.69
C GLN A 201 -14.69 -14.63 18.37
N GLU A 202 -14.47 -15.54 17.42
CA GLU A 202 -13.90 -15.22 16.10
C GLU A 202 -14.82 -14.31 15.30
N LEU A 203 -16.11 -14.66 15.17
CA LEU A 203 -17.09 -13.81 14.49
C LEU A 203 -17.36 -12.49 15.23
N ALA A 204 -17.27 -12.49 16.57
CA ALA A 204 -17.36 -11.26 17.34
C ALA A 204 -16.18 -10.32 17.05
N SER A 205 -14.98 -10.89 16.88
CA SER A 205 -13.78 -10.19 16.43
C SER A 205 -13.96 -9.63 15.02
N VAL A 206 -14.41 -10.43 14.05
CA VAL A 206 -14.70 -9.98 12.68
C VAL A 206 -15.67 -8.79 12.67
N SER A 207 -16.76 -8.89 13.45
CA SER A 207 -17.75 -7.80 13.58
C SER A 207 -17.12 -6.49 14.07
N ARG A 208 -16.17 -6.58 15.01
CA ARG A 208 -15.47 -5.42 15.56
C ARG A 208 -14.54 -4.82 14.52
N THR A 209 -13.69 -5.63 13.90
CA THR A 209 -12.73 -5.17 12.89
C THR A 209 -13.42 -4.55 11.69
N MET A 210 -14.52 -5.13 11.18
CA MET A 210 -15.26 -4.51 10.06
C MET A 210 -15.79 -3.12 10.42
N ARG A 211 -16.25 -2.91 11.67
CA ARG A 211 -16.71 -1.59 12.14
C ARG A 211 -15.55 -0.61 12.27
N GLU A 212 -14.41 -1.07 12.78
CA GLU A 212 -13.19 -0.27 12.87
C GLU A 212 -12.70 0.16 11.48
N ILE A 213 -12.60 -0.76 10.52
CA ILE A 213 -12.28 -0.46 9.11
C ILE A 213 -13.26 0.57 8.56
N SER A 214 -14.56 0.31 8.74
CA SER A 214 -15.61 1.19 8.24
C SER A 214 -15.51 2.61 8.83
N SER A 215 -14.95 2.77 10.03
CA SER A 215 -14.84 4.08 10.67
C SER A 215 -13.86 5.04 9.99
N PHE A 216 -12.90 4.51 9.22
CA PHE A 216 -11.95 5.32 8.43
C PHE A 216 -12.58 5.91 7.16
N PHE A 217 -13.76 5.43 6.78
CA PHE A 217 -14.39 5.81 5.52
C PHE A 217 -15.57 6.75 5.72
N SER A 218 -15.64 7.73 4.82
CA SER A 218 -16.86 8.51 4.58
C SER A 218 -17.76 7.74 3.60
N PHE A 219 -19.06 7.74 3.86
CA PHE A 219 -20.06 6.98 3.10
C PHE A 219 -21.05 7.91 2.40
N GLY A 220 -21.25 7.65 1.10
CA GLY A 220 -22.13 8.43 0.24
C GLY A 220 -22.10 7.93 -1.20
N MET A 221 -23.02 8.41 -2.05
CA MET A 221 -23.11 7.95 -3.44
C MET A 221 -21.84 8.20 -4.27
N ASN A 222 -21.05 9.21 -3.88
CA ASN A 222 -19.78 9.60 -4.51
C ASN A 222 -18.56 9.35 -3.59
N GLU A 223 -18.74 8.62 -2.48
CA GLU A 223 -17.66 8.26 -1.55
C GLU A 223 -17.47 6.74 -1.57
N SER A 224 -16.88 6.16 -0.53
CA SER A 224 -16.70 4.72 -0.43
C SER A 224 -18.03 3.98 -0.23
N ARG A 225 -18.11 2.77 -0.79
CA ARG A 225 -19.27 1.87 -0.70
C ARG A 225 -18.85 0.56 -0.06
N ILE A 226 -19.66 0.01 0.83
CA ILE A 226 -19.38 -1.28 1.49
C ILE A 226 -20.49 -2.28 1.17
N GLY A 227 -20.08 -3.45 0.69
CA GLY A 227 -20.89 -4.66 0.57
C GLY A 227 -20.41 -5.73 1.54
N LEU A 228 -21.30 -6.65 1.90
CA LEU A 228 -20.97 -7.80 2.73
C LEU A 228 -21.41 -9.08 2.05
N MET A 229 -20.45 -9.98 1.87
CA MET A 229 -20.65 -11.34 1.45
C MET A 229 -20.15 -12.29 2.53
N THR A 230 -20.87 -13.38 2.74
CA THR A 230 -20.45 -14.44 3.67
C THR A 230 -20.26 -15.73 2.91
N TYR A 231 -19.29 -16.54 3.29
CA TYR A 231 -19.03 -17.81 2.63
C TYR A 231 -18.82 -18.97 3.60
N ALA A 232 -19.23 -20.15 3.13
CA ALA A 232 -18.82 -21.47 3.59
C ALA A 232 -18.52 -22.29 2.33
N SER A 233 -19.27 -23.36 2.05
CA SER A 233 -19.19 -24.07 0.75
C SER A 233 -19.83 -23.29 -0.40
N ASN A 234 -20.64 -22.27 -0.07
CA ASN A 234 -21.29 -21.37 -1.01
C ASN A 234 -21.24 -19.93 -0.49
N VAL A 235 -21.46 -18.95 -1.37
CA VAL A 235 -21.47 -17.52 -1.05
C VAL A 235 -22.89 -17.00 -0.94
N THR A 236 -23.14 -16.21 0.11
CA THR A 236 -24.37 -15.45 0.30
C THR A 236 -24.03 -13.96 0.29
N ASN A 237 -24.68 -13.21 -0.61
CA ASN A 237 -24.63 -11.75 -0.60
C ASN A 237 -25.58 -11.22 0.48
N GLN A 238 -25.04 -10.79 1.62
CA GLN A 238 -25.83 -10.27 2.74
C GLN A 238 -26.40 -8.90 2.41
N PHE A 239 -25.60 -8.04 1.79
CA PHE A 239 -26.05 -6.77 1.24
C PHE A 239 -25.10 -6.22 0.18
N SER A 240 -25.69 -5.49 -0.78
CA SER A 240 -25.00 -4.85 -1.89
C SER A 240 -24.19 -3.62 -1.48
N LEU A 241 -23.30 -3.16 -2.35
CA LEU A 241 -22.50 -1.93 -2.18
C LEU A 241 -23.35 -0.66 -2.01
N THR A 242 -24.62 -0.71 -2.40
CA THR A 242 -25.55 0.44 -2.34
C THR A 242 -26.56 0.35 -1.19
N THR A 243 -26.54 -0.72 -0.39
CA THR A 243 -27.56 -0.95 0.64
C THR A 243 -27.44 0.01 1.82
N HIS A 244 -26.21 0.29 2.26
CA HIS A 244 -25.92 1.17 3.39
C HIS A 244 -25.10 2.37 2.93
N THR A 245 -25.55 3.56 3.30
CA THR A 245 -24.91 4.83 2.89
C THR A 245 -24.39 5.64 4.08
N ASP A 246 -24.48 5.10 5.29
CA ASP A 246 -24.08 5.77 6.52
C ASP A 246 -23.73 4.74 7.62
N HIS A 247 -22.94 5.18 8.61
CA HIS A 247 -22.52 4.31 9.73
C HIS A 247 -23.69 3.78 10.56
N ASN A 248 -24.79 4.53 10.72
CA ASN A 248 -25.91 4.11 11.58
C ASN A 248 -26.66 2.93 10.99
N THR A 249 -26.76 2.85 9.66
CA THR A 249 -27.40 1.72 8.97
C THR A 249 -26.43 0.56 8.74
N LEU A 250 -25.15 0.85 8.47
CA LEU A 250 -24.11 -0.15 8.23
C LEU A 250 -23.75 -0.95 9.48
N TYR A 251 -23.45 -0.27 10.60
CA TYR A 251 -22.89 -0.95 11.79
C TYR A 251 -23.79 -2.06 12.34
N PRO A 252 -25.13 -1.90 12.45
CA PRO A 252 -26.00 -2.99 12.87
C PRO A 252 -26.05 -4.19 11.92
N ALA A 253 -25.73 -4.00 10.64
CA ALA A 253 -25.67 -5.07 9.64
C ALA A 253 -24.37 -5.89 9.75
N LEU A 254 -23.26 -5.25 10.16
CA LEU A 254 -21.93 -5.85 10.34
C LEU A 254 -21.79 -6.81 11.53
N SER A 255 -22.89 -7.21 12.16
CA SER A 255 -22.89 -8.13 13.32
C SER A 255 -23.90 -9.28 13.20
N LYS A 256 -24.52 -9.45 12.03
CA LYS A 256 -25.55 -10.46 11.79
C LYS A 256 -25.02 -11.50 10.82
N PHE A 257 -24.47 -12.58 11.36
CA PHE A 257 -23.99 -13.70 10.55
C PHE A 257 -24.88 -14.93 10.69
N PRO A 258 -25.17 -15.63 9.59
CA PRO A 258 -25.77 -16.95 9.67
C PRO A 258 -24.81 -17.91 10.39
N GLN A 259 -25.35 -18.85 11.17
CA GLN A 259 -24.58 -19.98 11.68
C GLN A 259 -24.64 -21.08 10.62
N ILE A 260 -23.50 -21.41 10.02
CA ILE A 260 -23.39 -22.46 9.00
C ILE A 260 -22.44 -23.53 9.54
N ASP A 261 -22.87 -24.78 9.47
CA ASP A 261 -22.06 -25.95 9.83
C ASP A 261 -21.66 -26.66 8.54
N ASP A 262 -20.60 -26.15 7.93
CA ASP A 262 -20.08 -26.56 6.62
C ASP A 262 -18.60 -26.18 6.52
N ASP A 263 -17.91 -26.62 5.47
CA ASP A 263 -16.51 -26.28 5.20
C ASP A 263 -16.41 -24.98 4.39
N ALA A 264 -15.36 -24.19 4.65
CA ALA A 264 -15.13 -22.92 3.96
C ALA A 264 -14.37 -23.11 2.63
N ASP A 265 -14.94 -22.64 1.52
CA ASP A 265 -14.29 -22.61 0.20
C ASP A 265 -13.97 -21.17 -0.23
N MET A 266 -12.77 -20.72 0.14
CA MET A 266 -12.29 -19.37 -0.19
C MET A 266 -12.03 -19.19 -1.69
N ILE A 267 -11.62 -20.24 -2.40
CA ILE A 267 -11.34 -20.18 -3.84
C ILE A 267 -12.64 -19.91 -4.60
N TYR A 268 -13.70 -20.65 -4.26
CA TYR A 268 -15.03 -20.39 -4.80
C TYR A 268 -15.52 -18.99 -4.44
N ALA A 269 -15.30 -18.57 -3.20
CA ALA A 269 -15.72 -17.26 -2.73
C ALA A 269 -15.05 -16.10 -3.49
N LEU A 270 -13.74 -16.18 -3.74
CA LEU A 270 -12.98 -15.19 -4.51
C LEU A 270 -13.48 -15.10 -5.96
N ARG A 271 -13.75 -16.24 -6.61
CA ARG A 271 -14.33 -16.26 -7.96
C ARG A 271 -15.71 -15.61 -7.99
N TYR A 272 -16.55 -15.87 -6.98
CA TYR A 272 -17.86 -15.23 -6.87
C TYR A 272 -17.73 -13.71 -6.70
N VAL A 273 -16.78 -13.23 -5.88
CA VAL A 273 -16.51 -11.80 -5.69
C VAL A 273 -16.05 -11.15 -7.00
N ARG A 274 -15.19 -11.81 -7.77
CA ARG A 274 -14.79 -11.34 -9.10
C ARG A 274 -15.98 -11.16 -10.04
N ASP A 275 -16.85 -12.16 -10.09
CA ASP A 275 -17.91 -12.23 -11.10
C ASP A 275 -19.14 -11.39 -10.73
N ILE A 276 -19.49 -11.32 -9.44
CA ILE A 276 -20.75 -10.73 -8.94
C ILE A 276 -20.50 -9.60 -7.93
N GLY A 277 -19.40 -9.68 -7.17
CA GLY A 277 -19.10 -8.74 -6.08
C GLY A 277 -19.14 -7.28 -6.51
N PHE A 278 -18.37 -6.93 -7.53
CA PHE A 278 -18.27 -5.56 -8.03
C PHE A 278 -19.05 -5.33 -9.32
N ALA A 279 -19.95 -6.24 -9.68
CA ALA A 279 -20.81 -6.06 -10.82
C ALA A 279 -21.74 -4.85 -10.60
N PRO A 280 -22.13 -4.11 -11.66
CA PRO A 280 -23.12 -3.03 -11.54
C PRO A 280 -24.43 -3.48 -10.89
N SER A 281 -24.81 -4.74 -11.06
CA SER A 281 -25.99 -5.35 -10.41
C SER A 281 -25.87 -5.44 -8.89
N ASN A 282 -24.64 -5.45 -8.34
CA ASN A 282 -24.38 -5.38 -6.90
C ASN A 282 -24.01 -3.96 -6.43
N GLY A 283 -24.16 -2.96 -7.29
CA GLY A 283 -23.86 -1.56 -6.98
C GLY A 283 -22.40 -1.15 -7.21
N GLY A 284 -21.61 -2.00 -7.87
CA GLY A 284 -20.21 -1.72 -8.19
C GLY A 284 -20.04 -0.64 -9.26
N ARG A 285 -19.01 0.19 -9.11
CA ARG A 285 -18.58 1.21 -10.06
C ARG A 285 -17.42 0.67 -10.90
N LEU A 286 -17.45 0.98 -12.19
CA LEU A 286 -16.39 0.56 -13.12
C LEU A 286 -15.06 1.24 -12.80
N ASP A 287 -15.10 2.53 -12.47
CA ASP A 287 -13.91 3.36 -12.31
C ASP A 287 -13.47 3.53 -10.85
N SER A 288 -14.09 2.84 -9.89
CA SER A 288 -13.65 2.90 -8.49
C SER A 288 -12.57 1.86 -8.21
N ARG A 289 -11.70 2.13 -7.24
CA ARG A 289 -10.81 1.11 -6.68
C ARG A 289 -11.64 0.01 -6.01
N LYS A 290 -11.29 -1.24 -6.29
CA LYS A 290 -12.00 -2.43 -5.80
C LYS A 290 -11.17 -3.07 -4.70
N ILE A 291 -11.71 -3.05 -3.48
CA ILE A 291 -11.05 -3.57 -2.29
C ILE A 291 -11.83 -4.78 -1.78
N VAL A 292 -11.16 -5.91 -1.60
CA VAL A 292 -11.74 -7.10 -0.95
C VAL A 292 -11.03 -7.32 0.36
N VAL A 293 -11.77 -7.25 1.46
CA VAL A 293 -11.27 -7.59 2.79
C VAL A 293 -11.87 -8.93 3.19
N MET A 294 -11.05 -9.97 3.15
CA MET A 294 -11.44 -11.35 3.45
C MET A 294 -11.21 -11.64 4.92
N TYR A 295 -12.19 -12.23 5.60
CA TYR A 295 -12.04 -12.75 6.95
C TYR A 295 -12.10 -14.25 6.90
N SER A 296 -11.03 -14.93 7.31
CA SER A 296 -10.90 -16.38 7.20
C SER A 296 -10.38 -17.02 8.48
N SER A 297 -10.80 -18.25 8.73
CA SER A 297 -10.26 -19.09 9.81
C SER A 297 -8.81 -19.55 9.58
N GLY A 298 -8.20 -19.27 8.42
CA GLY A 298 -6.85 -19.70 8.07
C GLY A 298 -6.70 -21.21 7.79
N ASN A 299 -7.81 -21.96 7.81
CA ASN A 299 -7.79 -23.40 7.54
C ASN A 299 -7.95 -23.71 6.05
N TRP A 300 -6.93 -23.37 5.26
CA TRP A 300 -6.91 -23.65 3.82
C TRP A 300 -6.25 -24.99 3.52
N SER A 301 -6.83 -25.72 2.56
CA SER A 301 -6.31 -27.02 2.10
C SER A 301 -5.55 -26.94 0.78
N ASP A 302 -5.84 -25.96 -0.09
CA ASP A 302 -5.23 -25.80 -1.41
C ASP A 302 -4.58 -24.42 -1.58
N PHE A 303 -3.36 -24.29 -1.03
CA PHE A 303 -2.58 -23.06 -1.10
C PHE A 303 -2.16 -22.69 -2.53
N GLY A 304 -1.92 -23.67 -3.40
CA GLY A 304 -1.44 -23.42 -4.76
C GLY A 304 -2.51 -22.77 -5.64
N THR A 305 -3.73 -23.32 -5.60
CA THR A 305 -4.87 -22.73 -6.33
C THR A 305 -5.24 -21.38 -5.72
N LEU A 306 -5.24 -21.27 -4.38
CA LEU A 306 -5.50 -19.99 -3.71
C LEU A 306 -4.51 -18.92 -4.19
N HIS A 307 -3.20 -19.22 -4.25
CA HIS A 307 -2.17 -18.32 -4.78
C HIS A 307 -2.45 -17.84 -6.20
N SER A 308 -2.83 -18.76 -7.08
CA SER A 308 -3.19 -18.41 -8.45
C SER A 308 -4.38 -17.44 -8.50
N GLU A 309 -5.43 -17.68 -7.72
CA GLU A 309 -6.61 -16.81 -7.69
C GLU A 309 -6.32 -15.41 -7.15
N PHE A 310 -5.53 -15.31 -6.07
CA PHE A 310 -5.07 -14.02 -5.56
C PHE A 310 -4.31 -13.24 -6.63
N LYS A 311 -3.35 -13.89 -7.30
CA LYS A 311 -2.56 -13.26 -8.36
C LYS A 311 -3.43 -12.79 -9.53
N ASN A 312 -4.40 -13.60 -9.94
CA ASN A 312 -5.31 -13.24 -11.02
C ASN A 312 -6.11 -11.98 -10.67
N LEU A 313 -6.76 -11.97 -9.50
CA LEU A 313 -7.50 -10.81 -9.01
C LEU A 313 -6.61 -9.56 -8.89
N MET A 314 -5.40 -9.66 -8.33
CA MET A 314 -4.50 -8.51 -8.26
C MET A 314 -4.12 -7.97 -9.65
N SER A 315 -3.86 -8.85 -10.61
CA SER A 315 -3.58 -8.44 -12.01
C SER A 315 -4.79 -7.84 -12.74
N GLU A 316 -6.00 -8.10 -12.25
CA GLU A 316 -7.24 -7.46 -12.71
C GLU A 316 -7.55 -6.13 -11.97
N GLY A 317 -6.66 -5.66 -11.08
CA GLY A 317 -6.77 -4.39 -10.37
C GLY A 317 -7.57 -4.45 -9.06
N TYR A 318 -7.72 -5.64 -8.47
CA TYR A 318 -8.32 -5.79 -7.13
C TYR A 318 -7.26 -5.66 -6.03
N HIS A 319 -7.59 -4.89 -5.00
CA HIS A 319 -6.78 -4.75 -3.79
C HIS A 319 -7.30 -5.74 -2.75
N LEU A 320 -6.47 -6.70 -2.37
CA LEU A 320 -6.87 -7.84 -1.56
C LEU A 320 -6.23 -7.76 -0.18
N PHE A 321 -7.05 -7.80 0.86
CA PHE A 321 -6.63 -7.80 2.26
C PHE A 321 -7.19 -9.05 2.92
N ASN A 322 -6.33 -9.99 3.28
CA ASN A 322 -6.78 -11.18 4.00
C ASN A 322 -6.51 -11.03 5.49
N VAL A 323 -7.58 -11.08 6.28
CA VAL A 323 -7.65 -11.04 7.73
C VAL A 323 -7.88 -12.45 8.24
N VAL A 324 -6.86 -13.03 8.88
CA VAL A 324 -6.96 -14.38 9.46
C VAL A 324 -7.34 -14.26 10.93
N THR A 325 -8.22 -15.12 11.44
CA THR A 325 -8.70 -15.04 12.83
C THR A 325 -8.19 -16.15 13.75
N SER A 326 -7.52 -17.19 13.23
CA SER A 326 -7.07 -18.35 14.00
C SER A 326 -5.56 -18.41 14.26
N TYR A 327 -5.21 -19.10 15.35
CA TYR A 327 -3.93 -19.07 16.08
C TYR A 327 -2.81 -19.94 15.47
N ASP A 328 -2.94 -20.47 14.25
CA ASP A 328 -1.84 -21.20 13.61
C ASP A 328 -0.88 -20.22 12.89
N GLU A 329 -0.05 -19.59 13.70
CA GLU A 329 0.97 -18.62 13.30
C GLU A 329 1.87 -19.16 12.18
N ALA A 330 2.16 -20.47 12.15
CA ALA A 330 2.98 -21.09 11.11
C ALA A 330 2.29 -21.12 9.73
N LYS A 331 0.99 -21.43 9.69
CA LYS A 331 0.19 -21.34 8.46
C LYS A 331 0.00 -19.91 7.99
N VAL A 332 -0.23 -18.99 8.92
CA VAL A 332 -0.35 -17.56 8.64
C VAL A 332 0.95 -17.03 8.06
N ASN A 333 2.11 -17.32 8.67
CA ASN A 333 3.42 -16.89 8.17
C ASN A 333 3.76 -17.51 6.80
N THR A 334 3.34 -18.75 6.55
CA THR A 334 3.49 -19.37 5.22
C THR A 334 2.69 -18.60 4.17
N LEU A 335 1.48 -18.14 4.51
CA LEU A 335 0.66 -17.32 3.61
C LEU A 335 1.24 -15.90 3.46
N ILE A 336 1.63 -15.24 4.54
CA ILE A 336 2.23 -13.89 4.48
C ILE A 336 3.47 -13.91 3.58
N GLY A 337 4.33 -14.92 3.72
CA GLY A 337 5.54 -15.08 2.89
C GLY A 337 5.29 -15.34 1.40
N HIS A 338 4.08 -15.75 1.01
CA HIS A 338 3.73 -16.05 -0.39
C HIS A 338 2.71 -15.07 -1.00
N PHE A 339 2.02 -14.27 -0.19
CA PHE A 339 0.85 -13.51 -0.61
C PHE A 339 0.95 -12.09 -0.06
N LYS A 340 1.29 -11.14 -0.93
CA LYS A 340 1.35 -9.71 -0.59
C LYS A 340 0.28 -8.93 -1.37
N PRO A 341 -0.51 -8.05 -0.72
CA PRO A 341 -0.46 -7.76 0.71
C PRO A 341 -1.45 -8.63 1.52
N THR A 342 -0.95 -9.67 2.20
CA THR A 342 -1.71 -10.40 3.24
C THR A 342 -1.38 -9.81 4.59
N TYR A 343 -2.41 -9.45 5.36
CA TYR A 343 -2.25 -8.87 6.69
C TYR A 343 -2.70 -9.89 7.73
N GLY A 344 -1.75 -10.57 8.36
CA GLY A 344 -2.07 -11.47 9.47
C GLY A 344 -2.63 -10.67 10.66
N ILE A 345 -3.94 -10.68 10.87
CA ILE A 345 -4.50 -10.25 12.17
C ILE A 345 -4.34 -11.40 13.15
N ILE A 346 -3.15 -11.55 13.70
CA ILE A 346 -2.91 -12.50 14.78
C ILE A 346 -3.65 -11.95 16.01
N ASN A 347 -4.87 -12.44 16.24
CA ASN A 347 -5.71 -12.13 17.41
C ASN A 347 -6.25 -10.68 17.41
N ALA A 348 -7.58 -10.48 17.37
CA ALA A 348 -8.22 -9.17 17.53
C ALA A 348 -8.17 -8.62 18.98
N MET A 349 -7.06 -8.90 19.68
CA MET A 349 -6.72 -8.47 21.02
C MET A 349 -5.29 -7.89 21.10
N THR A 350 -4.56 -7.76 19.98
CA THR A 350 -3.20 -7.17 19.94
C THR A 350 -3.18 -5.85 19.18
N GLU A 351 -2.15 -5.03 19.47
CA GLU A 351 -1.88 -3.71 18.88
C GLU A 351 -1.70 -3.78 17.34
N ASP A 352 -1.40 -4.95 16.77
CA ASP A 352 -1.21 -5.17 15.33
C ASP A 352 -2.48 -4.96 14.48
N SER A 353 -3.66 -5.02 15.11
CA SER A 353 -4.93 -4.76 14.42
C SER A 353 -5.00 -3.34 13.84
N GLN A 354 -4.41 -2.35 14.51
CA GLN A 354 -4.41 -0.96 14.06
C GLN A 354 -3.63 -0.77 12.75
N SER A 355 -2.54 -1.51 12.55
CA SER A 355 -1.74 -1.46 11.31
C SER A 355 -2.56 -1.81 10.07
N VAL A 356 -3.36 -2.87 10.17
CA VAL A 356 -4.18 -3.38 9.06
C VAL A 356 -5.29 -2.41 8.74
N LEU A 357 -5.91 -1.84 9.78
CA LEU A 357 -6.95 -0.83 9.66
C LEU A 357 -6.45 0.41 8.94
N GLU A 358 -5.30 0.94 9.36
CA GLU A 358 -4.70 2.14 8.77
C GLU A 358 -4.23 1.88 7.33
N THR A 359 -3.78 0.66 7.04
CA THR A 359 -3.38 0.30 5.67
C THR A 359 -4.56 0.23 4.71
N ILE A 360 -5.65 -0.43 5.13
CA ILE A 360 -6.88 -0.50 4.32
C ILE A 360 -7.45 0.91 4.12
N ALA A 361 -7.30 1.79 5.12
CA ALA A 361 -7.68 3.20 5.02
C ALA A 361 -6.84 3.95 3.98
N ALA A 362 -5.52 3.84 4.04
CA ALA A 362 -4.59 4.48 3.10
C ALA A 362 -4.86 4.03 1.65
N GLU A 363 -5.07 2.73 1.45
CA GLU A 363 -5.32 2.14 0.13
C GLU A 363 -6.68 2.54 -0.49
N ALA A 364 -7.61 3.10 0.29
CA ALA A 364 -8.89 3.55 -0.25
C ALA A 364 -8.85 4.95 -0.89
N THR A 365 -7.77 5.71 -0.66
CA THR A 365 -7.51 7.01 -1.26
C THR A 365 -6.43 6.84 -2.33
N TYR A 366 -6.72 7.24 -3.57
CA TYR A 366 -5.83 6.97 -4.69
C TYR A 366 -5.93 8.07 -5.75
N GLU A 367 -4.91 8.18 -6.60
CA GLU A 367 -4.85 9.19 -7.63
C GLU A 367 -4.88 8.57 -9.01
N ILE A 368 -5.77 9.09 -9.86
CA ILE A 368 -5.81 8.74 -11.27
C ILE A 368 -5.32 9.93 -12.08
N CYS A 369 -4.33 9.68 -12.92
CA CYS A 369 -3.83 10.61 -13.91
C CYS A 369 -4.24 10.18 -15.34
N ASP A 370 -4.49 11.14 -16.22
CA ASP A 370 -4.73 10.88 -17.64
C ASP A 370 -3.50 10.22 -18.27
N LYS A 371 -3.72 9.14 -19.02
CA LYS A 371 -2.62 8.36 -19.65
C LYS A 371 -1.74 9.18 -20.60
N ASP A 372 -2.26 10.30 -21.10
CA ASP A 372 -1.64 11.16 -22.11
C ASP A 372 -0.72 12.26 -21.52
N ILE A 373 -0.64 12.39 -20.18
CA ILE A 373 0.30 13.32 -19.53
C ILE A 373 1.75 13.02 -19.95
N PHE A 374 2.09 11.74 -20.05
CA PHE A 374 3.44 11.29 -20.35
C PHE A 374 3.75 11.25 -21.85
N ILE A 375 2.73 11.07 -22.70
CA ILE A 375 2.88 10.99 -24.16
C ILE A 375 2.97 12.40 -24.76
N LYS A 376 2.22 13.38 -24.25
CA LYS A 376 2.28 14.78 -24.72
C LYS A 376 3.58 15.51 -24.41
N ARG A 377 4.36 15.06 -23.43
CA ARG A 377 5.69 15.64 -23.12
C ARG A 377 6.80 15.17 -24.07
N ALA A 378 6.55 14.12 -24.85
CA ALA A 378 7.53 13.54 -25.79
C ALA A 378 7.44 14.11 -27.22
N ILE A 379 6.55 15.08 -27.48
CA ILE A 379 6.39 15.81 -28.75
C ILE A 379 6.61 17.29 -28.47
#